data_AF-A0A1K1KRB2-F1
#
_entry.id   AF-A0A1K1KRB2-F1
#
_cell.length_a   1.000
_cell.length_b   1.000
_cell.length_c   1.000
_cell.angle_alpha   90.00
_cell.angle_beta   90.00
_cell.angle_gamma   90.00
#
_symmetry.space_group_name_H-M   'P 1'
#
loop_
_entity.id
_entity.type
_entity.pdbx_description
1 polymer ?
#
loop_
_entity_poly.entity_id
_entity_poly.type
_entity_poly.pdbx_seq_one_letter_code
_entity_poly.pdbx_strand_id
1 'polypeptide(L)'
;MKAEIYIVSHKRTRMATDKMYKPLQVGFAKENFHGFLRDNTDDNIADKNANYSELTAQYWAAHNRQADVKGLVHYRRYFSDGASHFFNSVNQKFSGVLSSHKLEKIMKEHDMILPKKRNYYIETSWSHYEHVHHIKDLELTRQVLTEMYPAYVPYFDEMMERKAVHMFNMFIAKEKIFDEYTDWLITILEEVEKRVDISDYTSYEKRIFGFLSEVLLDVWVEKNEIDYVELPVMFMGNQHWIKKIVSFLWRKFRGDPNEG
;
A
#
# COMPACT_ATOMS: atom_id res chain seq x y z
N MET A 1 -17.48 4.87 17.37
CA MET A 1 -16.41 5.02 16.37
C MET A 1 -16.98 4.73 15.00
N LYS A 2 -16.95 5.70 14.08
CA LYS A 2 -17.26 5.54 12.66
C LYS A 2 -15.97 5.17 11.92
N ALA A 3 -15.92 3.97 11.35
CA ALA A 3 -14.79 3.51 10.55
C ALA A 3 -15.19 3.34 9.07
N GLU A 4 -14.33 3.79 8.16
CA GLU A 4 -14.44 3.55 6.73
C GLU A 4 -13.13 2.97 6.18
N ILE A 5 -13.16 1.69 5.79
CA ILE A 5 -12.02 1.01 5.17
C ILE A 5 -12.33 0.80 3.68
N TYR A 6 -11.58 1.47 2.82
CA TYR A 6 -11.80 1.46 1.39
C TYR A 6 -11.16 0.22 0.77
N ILE A 7 -11.99 -0.61 0.13
CA ILE A 7 -11.53 -1.75 -0.65
C ILE A 7 -11.23 -1.25 -2.06
N VAL A 8 -9.97 -0.93 -2.32
CA VAL A 8 -9.50 -0.41 -3.60
C VAL A 8 -9.60 -1.50 -4.67
N SER A 9 -10.35 -1.21 -5.74
CA SER A 9 -10.57 -2.15 -6.82
C SER A 9 -10.62 -1.53 -8.21
N HIS A 10 -10.09 -2.25 -9.19
CA HIS A 10 -10.30 -1.99 -10.62
C HIS A 10 -11.12 -3.10 -11.29
N LYS A 11 -11.63 -4.07 -10.51
CA LYS A 11 -12.41 -5.23 -10.99
C LYS A 11 -13.53 -5.61 -10.02
N ARG A 12 -14.64 -6.13 -10.54
CA ARG A 12 -15.70 -6.65 -9.69
C ARG A 12 -15.31 -8.01 -9.11
N THR A 13 -15.27 -8.11 -7.79
CA THR A 13 -15.02 -9.37 -7.06
C THR A 13 -15.90 -9.45 -5.82
N ARG A 14 -15.91 -10.61 -5.16
CA ARG A 14 -16.48 -10.72 -3.81
C ARG A 14 -15.75 -9.76 -2.86
N MET A 15 -16.52 -9.02 -2.06
CA MET A 15 -16.04 -8.07 -1.07
C MET A 15 -16.37 -8.52 0.36
N ALA A 16 -15.67 -7.96 1.33
CA ALA A 16 -16.03 -8.12 2.75
C ALA A 16 -17.41 -7.49 3.01
N THR A 17 -18.16 -8.07 3.97
CA THR A 17 -19.57 -7.72 4.21
C THR A 17 -19.80 -6.85 5.43
N ASP A 18 -18.79 -6.67 6.28
CA ASP A 18 -18.88 -5.71 7.40
C ASP A 18 -19.07 -4.29 6.83
N LYS A 19 -20.02 -3.54 7.41
CA LYS A 19 -20.43 -2.21 6.94
C LYS A 19 -19.29 -1.19 6.93
N MET A 20 -18.23 -1.39 7.71
CA MET A 20 -17.06 -0.50 7.68
C MET A 20 -16.31 -0.57 6.35
N TYR A 21 -16.39 -1.69 5.64
CA TYR A 21 -15.74 -1.84 4.35
C TYR A 21 -16.55 -1.15 3.25
N LYS A 22 -15.90 -0.23 2.55
CA LYS A 22 -16.46 0.55 1.44
C LYS A 22 -15.79 0.12 0.15
N PRO A 23 -16.46 -0.66 -0.73
CA PRO A 23 -15.92 -0.92 -2.06
C PRO A 23 -15.69 0.39 -2.80
N LEU A 24 -14.49 0.60 -3.32
CA LEU A 24 -14.09 1.83 -4.02
C LEU A 24 -13.44 1.46 -5.35
N GLN A 25 -14.04 1.92 -6.44
CA GLN A 25 -13.56 1.68 -7.79
C GLN A 25 -12.65 2.82 -8.24
N VAL A 26 -11.42 2.48 -8.63
CA VAL A 26 -10.41 3.47 -9.04
C VAL A 26 -10.38 3.77 -10.53
N GLY A 27 -9.88 4.97 -10.86
CA GLY A 27 -9.59 5.45 -12.21
C GLY A 27 -10.84 5.65 -13.10
N PHE A 28 -10.61 5.97 -14.37
CA PHE A 28 -11.66 6.34 -15.34
C PHE A 28 -12.14 5.19 -16.23
N ALA A 29 -12.22 3.97 -15.70
CA ALA A 29 -12.79 2.86 -16.45
C ALA A 29 -14.22 3.18 -16.93
N LYS A 30 -14.57 2.82 -18.18
CA LYS A 30 -15.90 3.06 -18.75
C LYS A 30 -17.02 2.36 -17.97
N GLU A 31 -16.72 1.18 -17.40
CA GLU A 31 -17.66 0.46 -16.55
C GLU A 31 -17.74 1.14 -15.19
N ASN A 32 -18.96 1.38 -14.69
CA ASN A 32 -19.20 1.85 -13.33
C ASN A 32 -19.79 0.70 -12.48
N PHE A 33 -19.09 0.29 -11.43
CA PHE A 33 -19.51 -0.80 -10.57
C PHE A 33 -20.60 -0.32 -9.61
N HIS A 34 -21.85 -0.72 -9.86
CA HIS A 34 -22.97 -0.36 -9.00
C HIS A 34 -22.70 -0.70 -7.52
N GLY A 35 -22.90 0.29 -6.65
CA GLY A 35 -22.69 0.19 -5.20
C GLY A 35 -21.25 0.43 -4.72
N PHE A 36 -20.32 0.74 -5.63
CA PHE A 36 -18.97 1.16 -5.28
C PHE A 36 -18.89 2.68 -5.20
N LEU A 37 -18.07 3.17 -4.28
CA LEU A 37 -17.56 4.54 -4.31
C LEU A 37 -16.65 4.72 -5.53
N ARG A 38 -16.41 5.98 -5.91
CA ARG A 38 -15.64 6.34 -7.09
C ARG A 38 -14.62 7.39 -6.72
N ASP A 39 -13.34 7.07 -6.92
CA ASP A 39 -12.24 8.03 -6.69
C ASP A 39 -12.24 9.20 -7.66
N ASN A 40 -13.00 9.13 -8.75
CA ASN A 40 -13.06 10.15 -9.80
C ASN A 40 -14.21 11.16 -9.61
N THR A 41 -14.59 11.42 -8.37
CA THR A 41 -15.66 12.34 -7.98
C THR A 41 -15.14 13.38 -7.01
N ASP A 42 -15.79 14.55 -6.93
CA ASP A 42 -15.42 15.63 -6.02
C ASP A 42 -13.91 16.00 -6.13
N ASP A 43 -13.20 16.16 -5.02
CA ASP A 43 -11.77 16.45 -5.02
C ASP A 43 -10.96 15.17 -5.31
N ASN A 44 -10.23 15.12 -6.43
CA ASN A 44 -9.57 13.89 -6.87
C ASN A 44 -8.37 14.06 -7.79
N ILE A 45 -7.57 13.00 -7.84
CA ILE A 45 -6.43 12.78 -8.75
C ILE A 45 -6.59 11.47 -9.54
N ALA A 46 -7.82 11.06 -9.85
CA ALA A 46 -8.11 9.75 -10.43
C ALA A 46 -7.50 9.54 -11.84
N ASP A 47 -7.14 10.64 -12.52
CA ASP A 47 -6.50 10.66 -13.83
C ASP A 47 -5.06 10.15 -13.74
N LYS A 48 -4.44 10.34 -12.58
CA LYS A 48 -3.12 9.82 -12.24
C LYS A 48 -3.11 8.33 -11.88
N ASN A 49 -4.25 7.62 -11.88
CA ASN A 49 -4.35 6.22 -11.41
C ASN A 49 -3.39 5.25 -12.12
N ALA A 50 -3.10 5.47 -13.40
CA ALA A 50 -2.15 4.65 -14.14
C ALA A 50 -0.74 4.63 -13.51
N ASN A 51 -0.36 5.70 -12.83
CA ASN A 51 0.95 5.88 -12.21
C ASN A 51 0.90 5.80 -10.67
N TYR A 52 -0.14 6.37 -10.07
CA TYR A 52 -0.34 6.44 -8.61
C TYR A 52 -1.05 5.22 -8.02
N SER A 53 -1.63 4.35 -8.87
CA SER A 53 -2.33 3.14 -8.43
C SER A 53 -3.36 3.45 -7.32
N GLU A 54 -3.35 2.69 -6.22
CA GLU A 54 -4.25 2.85 -5.07
C GLU A 54 -4.19 4.22 -4.36
N LEU A 55 -3.14 5.02 -4.56
CA LEU A 55 -3.01 6.32 -3.90
C LEU A 55 -4.07 7.32 -4.36
N THR A 56 -4.64 7.13 -5.55
CA THR A 56 -5.81 7.90 -6.02
C THR A 56 -7.03 7.69 -5.13
N ALA A 57 -7.26 6.46 -4.66
CA ALA A 57 -8.29 6.17 -3.67
C ALA A 57 -7.96 6.73 -2.29
N GLN A 58 -6.68 6.70 -1.90
CA GLN A 58 -6.20 7.27 -0.65
C GLN A 58 -6.47 8.77 -0.58
N TYR A 59 -6.04 9.50 -1.60
CA TYR A 59 -6.25 10.93 -1.74
C TYR A 59 -7.74 11.28 -1.67
N TRP A 60 -8.55 10.62 -2.50
CA TRP A 60 -9.99 10.85 -2.52
C TRP A 60 -10.64 10.58 -1.16
N ALA A 61 -10.24 9.53 -0.46
CA ALA A 61 -10.75 9.21 0.87
C ALA A 61 -10.38 10.27 1.91
N ALA A 62 -9.14 10.79 1.88
CA ALA A 62 -8.71 11.83 2.81
C ALA A 62 -9.53 13.11 2.64
N HIS A 63 -9.77 13.52 1.39
CA HIS A 63 -10.37 14.83 1.06
C HIS A 63 -11.91 14.84 1.05
N ASN A 64 -12.55 13.69 0.82
CA ASN A 64 -14.01 13.65 0.59
C ASN A 64 -14.79 12.89 1.67
N ARG A 65 -14.11 12.25 2.63
CA ARG A 65 -14.75 11.36 3.61
C ARG A 65 -14.41 11.78 5.04
N GLN A 66 -15.43 11.80 5.88
CA GLN A 66 -15.29 12.07 7.31
C GLN A 66 -15.56 10.81 8.12
N ALA A 67 -14.57 10.31 8.85
CA ALA A 67 -14.68 9.12 9.68
C ALA A 67 -13.56 9.10 10.72
N ASP A 68 -13.87 8.74 11.98
CA ASP A 68 -12.89 8.66 13.08
C ASP A 68 -11.68 7.78 12.73
N VAL A 69 -11.90 6.74 11.91
CA VAL A 69 -10.88 5.80 11.44
C VAL A 69 -11.06 5.59 9.94
N LYS A 70 -9.97 5.77 9.19
CA LYS A 70 -9.90 5.56 7.73
C LYS A 70 -8.88 4.47 7.43
N GLY A 71 -9.05 3.74 6.34
CA GLY A 71 -8.06 2.73 5.95
C GLY A 71 -8.18 2.27 4.51
N LEU A 72 -7.13 1.63 4.02
CA LEU A 72 -7.02 1.12 2.66
C LEU A 72 -6.65 -0.36 2.68
N VAL A 73 -7.42 -1.13 1.91
CA VAL A 73 -7.15 -2.53 1.62
C VAL A 73 -7.35 -2.79 0.13
N HIS A 74 -6.76 -3.86 -0.39
CA HIS A 74 -6.96 -4.24 -1.78
C HIS A 74 -8.16 -5.15 -1.93
N TYR A 75 -8.81 -5.14 -3.09
CA TYR A 75 -9.90 -6.08 -3.42
C TYR A 75 -9.57 -7.57 -3.19
N ARG A 76 -8.28 -7.91 -3.19
CA ARG A 76 -7.75 -9.28 -3.02
C ARG A 76 -6.86 -9.49 -1.78
N ARG A 77 -6.71 -8.48 -0.91
CA ARG A 77 -5.89 -8.55 0.31
C ARG A 77 -6.55 -7.79 1.45
N TYR A 78 -6.75 -8.45 2.59
CA TYR A 78 -7.43 -7.88 3.75
C TYR A 78 -6.63 -8.16 5.02
N PHE A 79 -6.75 -7.28 6.02
CA PHE A 79 -6.26 -7.58 7.37
C PHE A 79 -7.04 -8.74 7.98
N SER A 80 -6.34 -9.58 8.76
CA SER A 80 -6.91 -10.73 9.44
C SER A 80 -7.35 -10.40 10.86
N ASP A 81 -8.42 -11.05 11.31
CA ASP A 81 -8.87 -11.10 12.70
C ASP A 81 -7.99 -12.00 13.61
N GLY A 82 -6.80 -12.43 13.15
CA GLY A 82 -5.75 -12.96 14.04
C GLY A 82 -5.24 -14.36 13.71
N ALA A 83 -5.68 -14.99 12.62
CA ALA A 83 -5.14 -16.27 12.18
C ALA A 83 -4.58 -16.21 10.76
N SER A 84 -3.49 -16.93 10.56
CA SER A 84 -2.88 -17.08 9.25
C SER A 84 -3.67 -18.10 8.43
N HIS A 85 -4.59 -17.61 7.60
CA HIS A 85 -5.55 -18.45 6.86
C HIS A 85 -4.99 -19.00 5.53
N PHE A 86 -3.69 -19.35 5.47
CA PHE A 86 -3.02 -19.74 4.22
C PHE A 86 -3.69 -20.93 3.51
N PHE A 87 -4.10 -21.94 4.28
CA PHE A 87 -4.70 -23.18 3.77
C PHE A 87 -6.24 -23.14 3.69
N ASN A 88 -6.85 -22.04 4.11
CA ASN A 88 -8.30 -21.94 4.16
C ASN A 88 -8.91 -21.73 2.77
N SER A 89 -10.12 -22.26 2.57
CA SER A 89 -10.93 -21.92 1.40
C SER A 89 -11.23 -20.42 1.36
N VAL A 90 -11.55 -19.88 0.18
CA VAL A 90 -11.91 -18.46 0.03
C VAL A 90 -13.06 -18.09 0.97
N ASN A 91 -14.05 -18.97 1.15
CA ASN A 91 -15.16 -18.75 2.09
C ASN A 91 -14.68 -18.57 3.54
N GLN A 92 -13.79 -19.45 4.00
CA GLN A 92 -13.21 -19.40 5.34
C GLN A 92 -12.24 -18.23 5.53
N LYS A 93 -11.64 -17.71 4.45
CA LYS A 93 -10.82 -16.50 4.51
C LYS A 93 -11.69 -15.26 4.73
N PHE A 94 -12.85 -15.17 4.06
CA PHE A 94 -13.77 -14.04 4.26
C PHE A 94 -14.33 -13.97 5.69
N SER A 95 -14.53 -15.11 6.37
CA SER A 95 -14.92 -15.12 7.78
C SER A 95 -13.81 -14.69 8.74
N GLY A 96 -12.54 -14.69 8.29
CA GLY A 96 -11.38 -14.27 9.08
C GLY A 96 -10.92 -12.84 8.80
N VAL A 97 -11.69 -12.06 8.03
CA VAL A 97 -11.40 -10.65 7.74
C VAL A 97 -11.59 -9.85 9.02
N LEU A 98 -10.69 -8.89 9.26
CA LEU A 98 -10.75 -8.00 10.42
C LEU A 98 -12.17 -7.44 10.59
N SER A 99 -12.79 -7.73 11.72
CA SER A 99 -14.13 -7.26 12.08
C SER A 99 -14.10 -5.85 12.69
N SER A 100 -15.21 -5.13 12.57
CA SER A 100 -15.41 -3.83 13.23
C SER A 100 -15.21 -3.90 14.75
N HIS A 101 -15.65 -4.99 15.39
CA HIS A 101 -15.48 -5.19 16.83
C HIS A 101 -14.01 -5.28 17.25
N LYS A 102 -13.17 -6.00 16.49
CA LYS A 102 -11.74 -6.06 16.79
C LYS A 102 -11.03 -4.76 16.43
N LEU A 103 -11.38 -4.14 15.30
CA LEU A 103 -10.86 -2.83 14.93
C LEU A 103 -11.08 -1.83 16.07
N GLU A 104 -12.29 -1.74 16.62
CA GLU A 104 -12.59 -0.83 17.73
C GLU A 104 -11.72 -1.08 18.97
N LYS A 105 -11.40 -2.34 19.29
CA LYS A 105 -10.49 -2.64 20.40
C LYS A 105 -9.07 -2.16 20.12
N ILE A 106 -8.55 -2.42 18.93
CA ILE A 106 -7.20 -2.01 18.53
C ILE A 106 -7.08 -0.48 18.54
N MET A 107 -8.04 0.23 17.94
CA MET A 107 -7.98 1.70 17.80
C MET A 107 -8.18 2.45 19.13
N LYS A 108 -8.52 1.76 20.23
CA LYS A 108 -8.49 2.33 21.59
C LYS A 108 -7.08 2.37 22.18
N GLU A 109 -6.22 1.46 21.76
CA GLU A 109 -4.88 1.28 22.30
C GLU A 109 -3.81 1.85 21.35
N HIS A 110 -4.08 1.83 20.04
CA HIS A 110 -3.15 2.24 19.00
C HIS A 110 -3.72 3.26 18.02
N ASP A 111 -2.82 3.94 17.32
CA ASP A 111 -3.15 4.99 16.37
C ASP A 111 -3.24 4.50 14.92
N MET A 112 -2.52 3.43 14.61
CA MET A 112 -2.40 2.87 13.26
C MET A 112 -2.29 1.34 13.25
N ILE A 113 -2.73 0.73 12.15
CA ILE A 113 -2.60 -0.68 11.84
C ILE A 113 -1.83 -0.79 10.54
N LEU A 114 -0.74 -1.56 10.58
CA LEU A 114 0.10 -1.89 9.43
C LEU A 114 0.07 -3.39 9.15
N PRO A 115 0.42 -3.83 7.93
CA PRO A 115 0.65 -5.25 7.66
C PRO A 115 1.83 -5.75 8.50
N LYS A 116 1.94 -7.05 8.73
CA LYS A 116 3.21 -7.60 9.23
C LYS A 116 4.35 -7.31 8.24
N LYS A 117 5.49 -6.85 8.76
CA LYS A 117 6.68 -6.58 7.93
C LYS A 117 7.09 -7.80 7.12
N ARG A 118 7.51 -7.55 5.88
CA ARG A 118 8.12 -8.57 5.03
C ARG A 118 9.63 -8.51 5.19
N ASN A 119 10.23 -9.64 5.54
CA ASN A 119 11.68 -9.79 5.58
C ASN A 119 12.23 -10.13 4.20
N TYR A 120 13.21 -9.34 3.72
CA TYR A 120 13.96 -9.61 2.50
C TYR A 120 15.09 -10.63 2.70
N TYR A 121 15.48 -10.90 3.95
CA TYR A 121 16.51 -11.86 4.40
C TYR A 121 17.94 -11.59 3.90
N ILE A 122 18.12 -11.25 2.62
CA ILE A 122 19.42 -11.09 1.96
C ILE A 122 19.63 -9.70 1.34
N GLU A 123 18.55 -8.94 1.11
CA GLU A 123 18.58 -7.61 0.51
C GLU A 123 18.23 -6.53 1.55
N THR A 124 18.78 -5.32 1.39
CA THR A 124 18.28 -4.11 2.04
C THR A 124 17.11 -3.56 1.24
N SER A 125 16.35 -2.61 1.79
CA SER A 125 15.28 -1.93 1.06
C SER A 125 15.83 -1.25 -0.20
N TRP A 126 17.04 -0.67 -0.12
CA TRP A 126 17.74 -0.10 -1.27
C TRP A 126 18.03 -1.13 -2.35
N SER A 127 18.76 -2.20 -2.01
CA SER A 127 19.15 -3.20 -3.01
C SER A 127 17.94 -3.95 -3.58
N HIS A 128 16.90 -4.15 -2.76
CA HIS A 128 15.65 -4.71 -3.25
C HIS A 128 14.99 -3.80 -4.28
N TYR A 129 14.89 -2.49 -4.00
CA TYR A 129 14.31 -1.52 -4.92
C TYR A 129 15.11 -1.45 -6.23
N GLU A 130 16.44 -1.38 -6.16
CA GLU A 130 17.32 -1.40 -7.32
C GLU A 130 17.13 -2.64 -8.21
N HIS A 131 16.90 -3.81 -7.62
CA HIS A 131 16.69 -5.05 -8.37
C HIS A 131 15.34 -5.13 -9.08
N VAL A 132 14.30 -4.44 -8.58
CA VAL A 132 12.92 -4.58 -9.10
C VAL A 132 12.37 -3.31 -9.75
N HIS A 133 13.03 -2.17 -9.56
CA HIS A 133 12.63 -0.83 -9.99
C HIS A 133 13.86 0.00 -10.40
N HIS A 134 13.64 1.18 -10.98
CA HIS A 134 14.74 2.05 -11.38
C HIS A 134 15.24 2.87 -10.19
N ILE A 135 16.48 2.61 -9.75
CA ILE A 135 17.04 3.24 -8.54
C ILE A 135 17.07 4.78 -8.59
N LYS A 136 17.23 5.35 -9.79
CA LYS A 136 17.18 6.81 -10.02
C LYS A 136 15.89 7.46 -9.49
N ASP A 137 14.79 6.73 -9.44
CA ASP A 137 13.50 7.24 -8.94
C ASP A 137 13.56 7.43 -7.41
N LEU A 138 14.28 6.53 -6.72
CA LEU A 138 14.49 6.57 -5.27
C LEU A 138 15.50 7.66 -4.89
N GLU A 139 16.58 7.79 -5.67
CA GLU A 139 17.56 8.88 -5.55
C GLU A 139 16.91 10.25 -5.72
N LEU A 140 16.06 10.41 -6.74
CA LEU A 140 15.29 11.63 -6.96
C LEU A 140 14.32 11.91 -5.81
N THR A 141 13.67 10.88 -5.28
CA THR A 141 12.79 11.01 -4.11
C THR A 141 13.56 11.50 -2.89
N ARG A 142 14.76 10.96 -2.65
CA ARG A 142 15.66 11.43 -1.58
C ARG A 142 16.08 12.89 -1.78
N GLN A 143 16.35 13.30 -3.03
CA GLN A 143 16.65 14.70 -3.35
C GLN A 143 15.46 15.61 -3.04
N VAL A 144 14.24 15.24 -3.45
CA VAL A 144 13.01 15.99 -3.13
C VAL A 144 12.82 16.11 -1.62
N LEU A 145 13.03 15.02 -0.86
CA LEU A 145 13.00 15.06 0.61
C LEU A 145 14.06 16.01 1.17
N THR A 146 15.27 16.02 0.63
CA THR A 146 16.35 16.92 1.07
C THR A 146 15.96 18.39 0.91
N GLU A 147 15.28 18.72 -0.18
CA GLU A 147 14.88 20.10 -0.49
C GLU A 147 13.63 20.55 0.29
N MET A 148 12.62 19.68 0.43
CA MET A 148 11.31 20.06 0.98
C MET A 148 11.13 19.66 2.45
N TYR A 149 11.70 18.52 2.86
CA TYR A 149 11.50 17.90 4.16
C TYR A 149 12.82 17.36 4.73
N PRO A 150 13.87 18.20 4.89
CA PRO A 150 15.22 17.73 5.25
C PRO A 150 15.26 16.93 6.56
N ALA A 151 14.32 17.17 7.48
CA ALA A 151 14.19 16.41 8.72
C ALA A 151 13.80 14.94 8.53
N TYR A 152 13.25 14.55 7.37
CA TYR A 152 12.89 13.17 7.03
C TYR A 152 14.06 12.38 6.41
N VAL A 153 15.11 13.06 5.93
CA VAL A 153 16.24 12.42 5.23
C VAL A 153 16.95 11.37 6.10
N PRO A 154 17.26 11.61 7.39
CA PRO A 154 17.90 10.57 8.22
C PRO A 154 17.06 9.29 8.34
N TYR A 155 15.74 9.43 8.41
CA TYR A 155 14.81 8.30 8.51
C TYR A 155 14.68 7.56 7.18
N PHE A 156 14.71 8.31 6.07
CA PHE A 156 14.79 7.72 4.74
C PHE A 156 16.08 6.90 4.58
N ASP A 157 17.23 7.47 4.93
CA ASP A 157 18.53 6.80 4.84
C ASP A 157 18.59 5.55 5.71
N GLU A 158 18.08 5.62 6.94
CA GLU A 158 17.96 4.44 7.80
C GLU A 158 17.05 3.37 7.19
N MET A 159 15.91 3.78 6.64
CA MET A 159 14.95 2.87 6.02
C MET A 159 15.56 2.11 4.84
N MET A 160 16.46 2.75 4.08
CA MET A 160 17.15 2.15 2.94
C MET A 160 18.05 0.99 3.34
N GLU A 161 18.59 1.00 4.56
CA GLU A 161 19.42 -0.06 5.12
C GLU A 161 18.62 -1.20 5.76
N ARG A 162 17.32 -1.01 6.03
CA ARG A 162 16.49 -2.03 6.68
C ARG A 162 16.22 -3.21 5.75
N LYS A 163 16.05 -4.39 6.34
CA LYS A 163 15.74 -5.66 5.63
C LYS A 163 14.30 -6.14 5.86
N ALA A 164 13.51 -5.33 6.55
CA ALA A 164 12.13 -5.62 6.91
C ALA A 164 11.28 -4.37 6.71
N VAL A 165 10.27 -4.45 5.84
CA VAL A 165 9.47 -3.28 5.43
C VAL A 165 7.98 -3.60 5.42
N HIS A 166 7.15 -2.57 5.57
CA HIS A 166 5.71 -2.70 5.33
C HIS A 166 5.42 -2.63 3.84
N MET A 167 4.60 -3.57 3.34
CA MET A 167 4.31 -3.70 1.91
C MET A 167 2.85 -3.36 1.60
N PHE A 168 2.58 -3.11 0.32
CA PHE A 168 1.25 -3.03 -0.29
C PHE A 168 0.48 -1.72 -0.09
N ASN A 169 1.04 -0.65 0.48
CA ASN A 169 0.27 0.59 0.76
C ASN A 169 -1.06 0.32 1.51
N MET A 170 -1.10 -0.72 2.36
CA MET A 170 -2.27 -1.06 3.16
C MET A 170 -2.06 -0.55 4.57
N PHE A 171 -3.03 0.19 5.09
CA PHE A 171 -3.02 0.63 6.48
C PHE A 171 -4.42 1.01 6.93
N ILE A 172 -4.64 1.08 8.24
CA ILE A 172 -5.84 1.65 8.85
C ILE A 172 -5.35 2.58 9.95
N ALA A 173 -5.84 3.81 10.03
CA ALA A 173 -5.37 4.79 10.99
C ALA A 173 -6.51 5.68 11.50
N LYS A 174 -6.28 6.35 12.62
CA LYS A 174 -7.13 7.47 13.05
C LYS A 174 -7.15 8.54 11.95
N GLU A 175 -8.28 9.23 11.80
CA GLU A 175 -8.53 10.22 10.74
C GLU A 175 -7.35 11.16 10.51
N LYS A 176 -6.90 11.84 11.57
CA LYS A 176 -5.80 12.80 11.52
C LYS A 176 -4.53 12.22 10.89
N ILE A 177 -4.16 10.99 11.28
CA ILE A 177 -2.94 10.32 10.80
C ILE A 177 -3.11 9.91 9.35
N PHE A 178 -4.28 9.39 8.97
CA PHE A 178 -4.58 9.04 7.59
C PHE A 178 -4.46 10.26 6.67
N ASP A 179 -5.06 11.39 7.08
CA ASP A 179 -5.10 12.60 6.27
C ASP A 179 -3.72 13.28 6.21
N GLU A 180 -3.04 13.47 7.35
CA GLU A 180 -1.69 14.07 7.39
C GLU A 180 -0.65 13.26 6.62
N TYR A 181 -0.68 11.93 6.70
CA TYR A 181 0.17 11.06 5.90
C TYR A 181 -0.13 11.21 4.40
N THR A 182 -1.42 11.24 4.04
CA THR A 182 -1.85 11.35 2.65
C THR A 182 -1.38 12.66 2.03
N ASP A 183 -1.58 13.78 2.72
CA ASP A 183 -1.19 15.10 2.21
C ASP A 183 0.32 15.23 2.08
N TRP A 184 1.08 14.75 3.07
CA TRP A 184 2.54 14.73 3.02
C TRP A 184 3.06 13.87 1.86
N LEU A 185 2.52 12.66 1.72
CA LEU A 185 2.94 11.72 0.67
C LEU A 185 2.66 12.31 -0.72
N ILE A 186 1.45 12.81 -0.96
CA ILE A 186 1.07 13.35 -2.26
C ILE A 186 1.90 14.59 -2.59
N THR A 187 2.16 15.47 -1.62
CA THR A 187 3.03 16.64 -1.82
C THR A 187 4.43 16.25 -2.34
N ILE A 188 5.04 15.20 -1.77
CA ILE A 188 6.35 14.71 -2.23
C ILE A 188 6.26 14.07 -3.61
N LEU A 189 5.27 13.19 -3.82
CA LEU A 189 5.13 12.46 -5.09
C LEU A 189 4.84 13.40 -6.26
N GLU A 190 4.07 14.47 -6.04
CA GLU A 190 3.84 15.48 -7.07
C GLU A 190 5.11 16.26 -7.44
N GLU A 191 6.02 16.48 -6.49
CA GLU A 191 7.30 17.09 -6.81
C GLU A 191 8.24 16.13 -7.54
N VAL A 192 8.23 14.84 -7.20
CA VAL A 192 8.94 13.80 -7.97
C VAL A 192 8.35 13.71 -9.38
N GLU A 193 7.03 13.76 -9.53
CA GLU A 193 6.31 13.67 -10.80
C GLU A 193 6.72 14.77 -11.78
N LYS A 194 7.01 16.00 -11.30
CA LYS A 194 7.49 17.10 -12.15
C LYS A 194 8.89 16.87 -12.73
N ARG A 195 9.69 16.01 -12.12
CA ARG A 195 11.13 15.87 -12.38
C ARG A 195 11.50 14.56 -13.05
N VAL A 196 10.70 13.51 -12.83
CA VAL A 196 10.96 12.17 -13.37
C VAL A 196 10.52 12.06 -14.83
N ASP A 197 11.33 11.38 -15.64
CA ASP A 197 10.93 10.96 -16.98
C ASP A 197 10.67 9.45 -17.00
N ILE A 198 9.41 9.10 -17.31
CA ILE A 198 8.89 7.74 -17.40
C ILE A 198 8.40 7.41 -18.81
N SER A 199 8.76 8.19 -19.85
CA SER A 199 8.29 7.96 -21.22
C SER A 199 8.52 6.51 -21.67
N ASP A 200 9.72 6.02 -21.37
CA ASP A 200 10.27 4.74 -21.81
C ASP A 200 9.95 3.59 -20.86
N TYR A 201 9.25 3.87 -19.76
CA TYR A 201 8.87 2.86 -18.78
C TYR A 201 7.74 1.99 -19.34
N THR A 202 7.81 0.69 -19.06
CA THR A 202 6.70 -0.24 -19.30
C THR A 202 5.47 0.15 -18.48
N SER A 203 4.30 -0.36 -18.83
CA SER A 203 3.07 -0.10 -18.07
C SER A 203 3.15 -0.55 -16.59
N TYR A 204 4.04 -1.49 -16.26
CA TYR A 204 4.28 -1.89 -14.88
C TYR A 204 5.18 -0.89 -14.15
N GLU A 205 6.31 -0.52 -14.75
CA GLU A 205 7.26 0.44 -14.19
C GLU A 205 6.62 1.82 -14.02
N LYS A 206 5.73 2.23 -14.93
CA LYS A 206 4.97 3.49 -14.83
C LYS A 206 4.20 3.67 -13.52
N ARG A 207 4.00 2.61 -12.74
CA ARG A 207 3.40 2.64 -11.40
C ARG A 207 4.35 3.12 -10.30
N ILE A 208 5.44 3.81 -10.68
CA ILE A 208 6.52 4.28 -9.78
C ILE A 208 6.02 4.89 -8.48
N PHE A 209 5.00 5.74 -8.52
CA PHE A 209 4.55 6.47 -7.34
C PHE A 209 3.92 5.53 -6.30
N GLY A 210 3.30 4.44 -6.75
CA GLY A 210 2.84 3.37 -5.87
C GLY A 210 3.97 2.55 -5.26
N PHE A 211 5.14 2.46 -5.90
CA PHE A 211 6.32 1.79 -5.34
C PHE A 211 7.07 2.70 -4.37
N LEU A 212 7.24 3.98 -4.72
CA LEU A 212 7.83 5.00 -3.86
C LEU A 212 7.03 5.17 -2.57
N SER A 213 5.70 5.12 -2.63
CA SER A 213 4.85 5.22 -1.44
C SER A 213 5.01 4.04 -0.47
N GLU A 214 5.33 2.84 -0.95
CA GLU A 214 5.58 1.70 -0.05
C GLU A 214 6.81 1.97 0.83
N VAL A 215 7.83 2.63 0.28
CA VAL A 215 9.01 3.07 1.03
C VAL A 215 8.68 4.25 1.96
N LEU A 216 8.01 5.27 1.43
CA LEU A 216 7.75 6.52 2.16
C LEU A 216 6.79 6.33 3.35
N LEU A 217 5.95 5.29 3.35
CA LEU A 217 5.10 4.93 4.48
C LEU A 217 5.92 4.71 5.76
N ASP A 218 6.96 3.88 5.69
CA ASP A 218 7.79 3.57 6.85
C ASP A 218 8.61 4.79 7.29
N VAL A 219 9.11 5.58 6.33
CA VAL A 219 9.82 6.83 6.62
C VAL A 219 8.93 7.79 7.40
N TRP A 220 7.66 7.94 7.00
CA TRP A 220 6.72 8.83 7.67
C TRP A 220 6.33 8.33 9.07
N VAL A 221 6.05 7.03 9.20
CA VAL A 221 5.69 6.39 10.48
C VAL A 221 6.81 6.56 11.50
N GLU A 222 8.06 6.30 11.12
CA GLU A 222 9.20 6.39 12.03
C GLU A 222 9.54 7.85 12.37
N LYS A 223 9.49 8.76 11.39
CA LYS A 223 9.76 10.18 11.63
C LYS A 223 8.75 10.84 12.57
N ASN A 224 7.49 10.43 12.50
CA ASN A 224 6.40 11.00 13.28
C ASN A 224 6.08 10.18 14.54
N GLU A 225 6.87 9.14 14.83
CA GLU A 225 6.75 8.31 16.03
C GLU A 225 5.34 7.74 16.22
N ILE A 226 4.72 7.30 15.12
CA ILE A 226 3.33 6.84 15.12
C ILE A 226 3.24 5.52 15.88
N ASP A 227 2.31 5.43 16.83
CA ASP A 227 2.02 4.17 17.52
C ASP A 227 1.18 3.24 16.63
N TYR A 228 1.76 2.10 16.26
CA TYR A 228 1.12 1.14 15.37
C TYR A 228 1.15 -0.29 15.90
N VAL A 229 0.18 -1.08 15.46
CA VAL A 229 0.18 -2.54 15.59
C VAL A 229 0.20 -3.22 14.24
N GLU A 230 0.91 -4.34 14.14
CA GLU A 230 0.97 -5.14 12.92
C GLU A 230 -0.07 -6.26 12.90
N LEU A 231 -0.86 -6.36 11.83
CA LEU A 231 -1.79 -7.46 11.60
C LEU A 231 -1.39 -8.31 10.38
N PRO A 232 -1.65 -9.64 10.41
CA PRO A 232 -1.46 -10.48 9.24
C PRO A 232 -2.37 -10.04 8.07
N VAL A 233 -1.85 -10.12 6.85
CA VAL A 233 -2.62 -9.89 5.63
C VAL A 233 -3.02 -11.23 5.00
N MET A 234 -4.32 -11.39 4.73
CA MET A 234 -4.87 -12.53 4.01
C MET A 234 -4.96 -12.26 2.52
N PHE A 235 -4.53 -13.24 1.72
CA PHE A 235 -4.63 -13.22 0.26
C PHE A 235 -5.85 -14.03 -0.20
N MET A 236 -6.78 -13.36 -0.89
CA MET A 236 -8.06 -13.95 -1.32
C MET A 236 -7.95 -14.76 -2.62
N GLY A 237 -6.95 -14.49 -3.45
CA GLY A 237 -6.69 -15.25 -4.68
C GLY A 237 -5.80 -16.49 -4.45
N ASN A 238 -5.82 -17.42 -5.41
CA ASN A 238 -4.88 -18.55 -5.45
C ASN A 238 -3.44 -18.04 -5.48
N GLN A 239 -2.75 -18.13 -4.35
CA GLN A 239 -1.32 -17.92 -4.32
C GLN A 239 -0.68 -19.21 -4.86
N HIS A 240 -0.17 -19.20 -6.09
CA HIS A 240 0.59 -20.32 -6.66
C HIS A 240 1.95 -20.48 -5.96
N TRP A 241 1.92 -20.75 -4.65
CA TRP A 241 3.10 -20.87 -3.79
C TRP A 241 4.07 -21.95 -4.29
N ILE A 242 3.55 -23.05 -4.85
CA ILE A 242 4.38 -24.09 -5.46
C ILE A 242 5.19 -23.52 -6.64
N LYS A 243 4.57 -22.74 -7.55
CA LYS A 243 5.31 -22.08 -8.64
C LYS A 243 6.31 -21.06 -8.11
N LYS A 244 5.97 -20.29 -7.07
CA LYS A 244 6.88 -19.32 -6.47
C LYS A 244 8.08 -20.00 -5.80
N ILE A 245 7.87 -21.05 -5.02
CA ILE A 245 8.93 -21.83 -4.34
C ILE A 245 9.80 -22.54 -5.37
N VAL A 246 9.21 -23.17 -6.39
CA VAL A 246 9.97 -23.79 -7.49
C VAL A 246 10.78 -22.75 -8.25
N SER A 247 10.21 -21.58 -8.58
CA SER A 247 10.95 -20.49 -9.26
C SER A 247 12.06 -19.88 -8.41
N PHE A 248 11.87 -19.83 -7.08
CA PHE A 248 12.86 -19.32 -6.14
C PHE A 248 14.02 -20.31 -6.00
N LEU A 249 13.73 -21.60 -5.85
CA LEU A 249 14.74 -22.66 -5.84
C LEU A 249 15.47 -22.74 -7.20
N TRP A 250 14.77 -22.63 -8.32
CA TRP A 250 15.37 -22.61 -9.65
C TRP A 250 16.37 -21.46 -9.81
N ARG A 251 15.99 -20.22 -9.44
CA ARG A 251 16.89 -19.06 -9.49
C ARG A 251 18.09 -19.23 -8.55
N LYS A 252 17.90 -19.83 -7.37
CA LYS A 252 18.97 -20.09 -6.40
C LYS A 252 19.98 -21.15 -6.87
N PHE A 253 19.57 -22.14 -7.67
CA PHE A 253 20.43 -23.24 -8.10
C PHE A 253 20.99 -23.10 -9.53
N ARG A 254 20.41 -22.26 -10.39
CA ARG A 254 20.80 -22.16 -11.82
C ARG A 254 21.22 -20.77 -12.31
N GLY A 255 21.23 -19.75 -11.45
CA GLY A 255 21.40 -18.36 -11.92
C GLY A 255 20.15 -17.84 -12.63
N ASP A 256 20.05 -16.52 -12.81
CA ASP A 256 18.90 -15.88 -13.44
C ASP A 256 18.85 -16.20 -14.95
N PRO A 257 17.74 -16.74 -15.50
CA PRO A 257 17.65 -17.04 -16.93
C PRO A 257 17.65 -15.80 -17.84
N ASN A 258 17.57 -14.59 -17.27
CA ASN A 258 17.64 -13.33 -18.00
C ASN A 258 19.05 -12.75 -18.11
N GLU A 259 20.06 -13.41 -17.54
CA GLU A 259 21.47 -13.18 -17.86
C GLU A 259 21.94 -14.29 -18.81
N GLY A 260 21.61 -14.11 -20.09
CA GLY A 260 21.99 -15.01 -21.20
C GLY A 260 21.46 -14.53 -22.54
#